data_AF-A0A523Y5X0-F1
#
_entry.id   AF-A0A523Y5X0-F1
#
_cell.length_a   1.000
_cell.length_b   1.000
_cell.length_c   1.000
_cell.angle_alpha   90.00
_cell.angle_beta   90.00
_cell.angle_gamma   90.00
#
_symmetry.space_group_name_H-M   'P 1'
#
loop_
_entity.id
_entity.type
_entity.pdbx_description
1 polymer ?
#
loop_
_entity_poly.entity_id
_entity_poly.type
_entity_poly.pdbx_seq_one_letter_code
_entity_poly.pdbx_strand_id
1 'polypeptide(L)'
;MNLLFEMIEKETFKVDKPTLLKLHEKVAHEEALSWGAFKDVGVNIGGTDYLPPKANELDTVFEKGIAEIGKIAHTVIRAINYFLFGAKCQFFYDGNKRTSRLMMNGILLSEGGYPILNIKVKDKLAFNQQMIAFYDGEAIEKSIVFLVKYYREQNRHLVG
;
A
#
# COMPACT_ATOMS: atom_id res chain seq x y z
N MET A 1 9.74 18.13 5.97
CA MET A 1 9.52 17.60 4.60
C MET A 1 9.02 16.17 4.73
N ASN A 2 8.04 15.75 3.94
CA ASN A 2 7.50 14.39 4.00
C ASN A 2 8.57 13.40 3.46
N LEU A 3 8.93 12.39 4.25
CA LEU A 3 10.04 11.45 4.00
C LEU A 3 9.98 10.82 2.60
N LEU A 4 8.79 10.51 2.09
CA LEU A 4 8.65 9.96 0.75
C LEU A 4 9.17 10.92 -0.32
N PHE A 5 8.81 12.21 -0.25
CA PHE A 5 9.26 13.19 -1.23
C PHE A 5 10.78 13.38 -1.17
N GLU A 6 11.36 13.38 0.03
CA GLU A 6 12.82 13.42 0.19
C GLU A 6 13.49 12.21 -0.49
N MET A 7 12.91 11.01 -0.34
CA MET A 7 13.43 9.81 -1.00
C MET A 7 13.34 9.90 -2.53
N ILE A 8 12.26 10.49 -3.06
CA ILE A 8 12.05 10.69 -4.50
C ILE A 8 13.03 11.74 -5.05
N GLU A 9 13.15 12.90 -4.40
CA GLU A 9 14.07 13.98 -4.81
C GLU A 9 15.54 13.53 -4.82
N LYS A 10 15.91 12.65 -3.90
CA LYS A 10 17.27 12.09 -3.81
C LYS A 10 17.46 10.80 -4.61
N GLU A 11 16.44 10.34 -5.35
CA GLU A 11 16.45 9.08 -6.12
C GLU A 11 16.83 7.85 -5.28
N THR A 12 16.42 7.84 -4.01
CA THR A 12 16.73 6.76 -3.05
C THR A 12 15.55 5.83 -2.77
N PHE A 13 14.34 6.15 -3.25
CA PHE A 13 13.17 5.30 -3.09
C PHE A 13 13.36 3.96 -3.81
N LYS A 14 13.11 2.86 -3.09
CA LYS A 14 13.12 1.50 -3.64
C LYS A 14 11.93 0.72 -3.12
N VAL A 15 11.41 -0.19 -3.94
CA VAL A 15 10.38 -1.14 -3.50
C VAL A 15 11.07 -2.29 -2.76
N ASP A 16 11.47 -2.03 -1.51
CA ASP A 16 12.17 -2.99 -0.66
C ASP A 16 11.73 -2.89 0.82
N LYS A 17 12.19 -3.85 1.63
CA LYS A 17 11.83 -3.91 3.05
C LYS A 17 12.40 -2.70 3.82
N PRO A 18 13.68 -2.29 3.65
CA PRO A 18 14.21 -1.12 4.34
C PRO A 18 13.40 0.16 4.10
N THR A 19 12.98 0.42 2.87
CA THR A 19 12.16 1.59 2.53
C THR A 19 10.79 1.50 3.19
N LEU A 20 10.14 0.33 3.10
CA LEU A 20 8.87 0.08 3.77
C LEU A 20 8.95 0.34 5.28
N LEU A 21 9.98 -0.19 5.95
CA LEU A 21 10.17 -0.03 7.39
C LEU A 21 10.43 1.43 7.77
N LYS A 22 11.26 2.16 7.02
CA LYS A 22 11.53 3.59 7.27
C LYS A 22 10.27 4.44 7.10
N LEU A 23 9.46 4.16 6.09
CA LEU A 23 8.18 4.84 5.90
C LEU A 23 7.19 4.49 7.02
N HIS A 24 7.12 3.22 7.43
CA HIS A 24 6.29 2.80 8.55
C HIS A 24 6.69 3.47 9.86
N GLU A 25 7.99 3.56 10.14
CA GLU A 25 8.53 4.26 11.31
C GLU A 25 8.01 5.70 11.39
N LYS A 26 7.92 6.43 10.28
CA LYS A 26 7.33 7.78 10.27
C LYS A 26 5.81 7.80 10.38
N VAL A 27 5.13 6.82 9.80
CA VAL A 27 3.65 6.74 9.81
C VAL A 27 3.10 6.37 11.18
N ALA A 28 3.79 5.49 11.90
CA ALA A 28 3.30 4.85 13.11
C ALA A 28 4.04 5.33 14.38
N HIS A 29 4.93 6.31 14.25
CA HIS A 29 5.63 6.94 15.37
C HIS A 29 4.63 7.36 16.43
N GLU A 30 4.78 6.86 17.66
CA GLU A 30 3.90 7.12 18.81
C GLU A 30 2.43 6.67 18.67
N GLU A 31 2.06 5.97 17.59
CA GLU A 31 0.69 5.48 17.35
C GLU A 31 0.56 3.95 17.40
N ALA A 32 1.65 3.20 17.18
CA ALA A 32 1.64 1.74 17.17
C ALA A 32 2.45 1.11 18.31
N LEU A 33 2.12 -0.15 18.66
CA LEU A 33 2.84 -0.94 19.66
C LEU A 33 4.33 -1.12 19.33
N SER A 34 4.64 -1.22 18.04
CA SER A 34 5.99 -1.23 17.48
C SER A 34 5.95 -0.56 16.11
N TRP A 35 7.02 0.15 15.76
CA TRP A 35 7.19 0.85 14.49
C TRP A 35 8.56 0.54 13.89
N GLY A 36 8.68 0.69 12.57
CA GLY A 36 9.92 0.33 11.87
C GLY A 36 10.27 -1.17 11.83
N ALA A 37 9.39 -2.07 12.30
CA ALA A 37 9.59 -3.52 12.29
C ALA A 37 8.29 -4.26 11.98
N PHE A 38 8.40 -5.45 11.37
CA PHE A 38 7.24 -6.32 11.16
C PHE A 38 6.69 -6.82 12.51
N LYS A 39 5.38 -7.09 12.55
CA LYS A 39 4.72 -7.68 13.72
C LYS A 39 5.27 -9.08 14.01
N ASP A 40 5.36 -9.42 15.29
CA ASP A 40 5.81 -10.71 15.80
C ASP A 40 4.64 -11.62 16.25
N VAL A 41 3.41 -11.09 16.29
CA VAL A 41 2.19 -11.87 16.58
C VAL A 41 1.12 -11.71 15.48
N GLY A 42 0.02 -12.47 15.61
CA GLY A 42 -1.14 -12.34 14.73
C GLY A 42 -1.93 -11.06 15.00
N VAL A 43 -2.50 -10.46 13.96
CA VAL A 43 -3.40 -9.31 14.05
C VAL A 43 -4.62 -9.56 13.17
N ASN A 44 -5.74 -8.94 13.50
CA ASN A 44 -6.97 -9.01 12.72
C ASN A 44 -7.24 -7.68 12.01
N ILE A 45 -7.95 -7.75 10.89
CA ILE A 45 -8.48 -6.57 10.24
C ILE A 45 -9.90 -6.34 10.75
N GLY A 46 -10.15 -5.19 11.38
CA GLY A 46 -11.50 -4.89 11.88
C GLY A 46 -12.55 -4.86 10.76
N GLY A 47 -13.68 -5.52 10.98
CA GLY A 47 -14.80 -5.57 10.04
C GLY A 47 -14.74 -6.67 8.98
N THR A 48 -13.87 -7.67 9.15
CA THR A 48 -13.74 -8.86 8.29
C THR A 48 -13.22 -10.05 9.11
N ASP A 49 -13.56 -11.27 8.70
CA ASP A 49 -13.03 -12.51 9.29
C ASP A 49 -11.70 -12.95 8.65
N TYR A 50 -11.16 -12.15 7.73
CA TYR A 50 -9.90 -12.45 7.07
C TYR A 50 -8.73 -12.49 8.06
N LEU A 51 -7.95 -13.57 8.01
CA LEU A 51 -6.73 -13.74 8.78
C LEU A 51 -5.49 -13.44 7.90
N PRO A 52 -4.70 -12.41 8.24
CA PRO A 52 -3.44 -12.12 7.56
C PRO A 52 -2.38 -13.21 7.80
N PRO A 53 -1.28 -13.21 7.01
CA PRO A 53 -0.16 -14.12 7.19
C PRO A 53 0.43 -14.10 8.61
N LYS A 54 0.98 -15.26 9.01
CA LYS A 54 1.63 -15.41 10.31
C LYS A 54 2.89 -14.57 10.38
N ALA A 55 3.24 -14.10 11.58
CA ALA A 55 4.39 -13.23 11.80
C ALA A 55 5.72 -13.82 11.28
N ASN A 56 5.94 -15.12 11.52
CA ASN A 56 7.13 -15.83 11.07
C ASN A 56 7.23 -16.06 9.55
N GLU A 57 6.18 -15.74 8.79
CA GLU A 57 6.14 -15.88 7.32
C GLU A 57 6.31 -14.53 6.60
N LEU A 58 6.22 -13.41 7.33
CA LEU A 58 6.10 -12.08 6.74
C LEU A 58 7.28 -11.69 5.84
N ASP A 59 8.50 -12.07 6.21
CA ASP A 59 9.68 -11.84 5.38
C ASP A 59 9.58 -12.52 4.02
N THR A 60 9.30 -13.82 4.02
CA THR A 60 9.13 -14.60 2.79
C THR A 60 7.93 -14.12 1.96
N VAL A 61 6.81 -13.78 2.61
CA VAL A 61 5.63 -13.22 1.94
C VAL A 61 5.96 -11.89 1.30
N PHE A 62 6.67 -11.01 2.01
CA PHE A 62 7.08 -9.71 1.49
C PHE A 62 7.98 -9.85 0.26
N GLU A 63 9.06 -10.62 0.37
CA GLU A 63 10.03 -10.82 -0.71
C GLU A 63 9.39 -11.40 -1.97
N LYS A 64 8.60 -12.48 -1.83
CA LYS A 64 7.88 -13.08 -2.97
C LYS A 64 6.86 -12.12 -3.56
N GLY A 65 6.11 -11.42 -2.71
CA GLY A 65 5.08 -10.48 -3.13
C GLY A 65 5.65 -9.33 -3.97
N ILE A 66 6.72 -8.67 -3.51
CA ILE A 66 7.33 -7.58 -4.26
C ILE A 66 7.98 -8.07 -5.56
N ALA A 67 8.51 -9.30 -5.58
CA ALA A 67 9.07 -9.91 -6.79
C ALA A 67 8.00 -10.15 -7.86
N GLU A 68 6.84 -10.70 -7.50
CA GLU A 68 5.72 -10.90 -8.44
C GLU A 68 5.12 -9.56 -8.90
N ILE A 69 4.91 -8.62 -7.97
CA ILE A 69 4.41 -7.28 -8.29
C ILE A 69 5.36 -6.55 -9.25
N GLY A 70 6.68 -6.71 -9.07
CA GLY A 70 7.70 -6.13 -9.94
C GLY A 70 7.60 -6.57 -11.41
N LYS A 71 6.98 -7.72 -11.70
CA LYS A 71 6.77 -8.22 -13.07
C LYS A 71 5.63 -7.51 -13.81
N ILE A 72 4.77 -6.77 -13.10
CA ILE A 72 3.64 -6.06 -13.70
C ILE A 72 4.19 -4.87 -14.49
N ALA A 73 4.03 -4.85 -15.81
CA ALA A 73 4.60 -3.80 -16.66
C ALA A 73 3.99 -2.40 -16.42
N HIS A 74 2.66 -2.30 -16.30
CA HIS A 74 1.97 -1.01 -16.20
C HIS A 74 2.07 -0.41 -14.78
N THR A 75 2.75 0.73 -14.64
CA THR A 75 3.08 1.38 -13.35
C THR A 75 1.89 1.59 -12.42
N VAL A 76 0.78 2.16 -12.91
CA VAL A 76 -0.43 2.37 -12.08
C VAL A 76 -1.00 1.05 -11.54
N ILE A 77 -1.05 0.00 -12.38
CA ILE A 77 -1.54 -1.31 -11.96
C ILE A 77 -0.58 -1.93 -10.95
N ARG A 78 0.74 -1.82 -11.17
CA ARG A 78 1.77 -2.29 -10.25
C ARG A 78 1.67 -1.60 -8.88
N ALA A 79 1.52 -0.28 -8.86
CA ALA A 79 1.36 0.51 -7.63
C ALA A 79 0.09 0.12 -6.86
N ILE A 80 -1.04 -0.04 -7.55
CA ILE A 80 -2.31 -0.46 -6.95
C ILE A 80 -2.21 -1.89 -6.39
N ASN A 81 -1.56 -2.81 -7.11
CA ASN A 81 -1.29 -4.16 -6.62
C ASN A 81 -0.44 -4.13 -5.35
N TYR A 82 0.59 -3.29 -5.29
CA TYR A 82 1.37 -3.09 -4.08
C TYR A 82 0.50 -2.61 -2.91
N PHE A 83 -0.35 -1.61 -3.14
CA PHE A 83 -1.24 -1.11 -2.10
C PHE A 83 -2.14 -2.22 -1.53
N LEU A 84 -2.80 -3.00 -2.40
CA LEU A 84 -3.68 -4.09 -2.00
C LEU A 84 -2.92 -5.20 -1.28
N PHE A 85 -1.71 -5.54 -1.76
CA PHE A 85 -0.82 -6.51 -1.14
C PHE A 85 -0.46 -6.10 0.30
N GLY A 86 0.09 -4.90 0.49
CA GLY A 86 0.47 -4.43 1.83
C GLY A 86 -0.72 -4.25 2.77
N ALA A 87 -1.88 -3.82 2.24
CA ALA A 87 -3.12 -3.75 3.01
C ALA A 87 -3.65 -5.12 3.42
N LYS A 88 -3.46 -6.17 2.61
CA LYS A 88 -3.91 -7.53 2.94
C LYS A 88 -2.94 -8.26 3.87
N CYS A 89 -1.64 -8.13 3.65
CA CYS A 89 -0.64 -8.86 4.44
C CYS A 89 -0.49 -8.37 5.88
N GLN A 90 -0.92 -7.15 6.20
CA GLN A 90 -0.83 -6.56 7.55
C GLN A 90 0.55 -6.77 8.18
N PHE A 91 1.61 -6.26 7.56
CA PHE A 91 2.99 -6.42 8.03
C PHE A 91 3.24 -5.84 9.44
N PHE A 92 2.39 -4.91 9.88
CA PHE A 92 2.55 -4.14 11.11
C PHE A 92 1.34 -4.27 12.04
N TYR A 93 1.48 -3.80 13.28
CA TYR A 93 0.37 -3.73 14.24
C TYR A 93 -0.71 -2.71 13.87
N ASP A 94 -0.31 -1.56 13.35
CA ASP A 94 -1.17 -0.53 12.76
C ASP A 94 -0.40 0.13 11.61
N GLY A 95 -0.97 1.12 10.92
CA GLY A 95 -0.30 1.87 9.87
C GLY A 95 -0.26 1.15 8.52
N ASN A 96 -0.72 -0.11 8.41
CA ASN A 96 -0.62 -0.92 7.20
C ASN A 96 -1.16 -0.23 5.94
N LYS A 97 -2.43 0.22 5.95
CA LYS A 97 -3.03 0.92 4.81
C LYS A 97 -2.35 2.25 4.50
N ARG A 98 -1.88 2.97 5.54
CA ARG A 98 -1.23 4.29 5.39
C ARG A 98 0.15 4.15 4.76
N THR A 99 0.96 3.23 5.28
CA THR A 99 2.30 2.92 4.76
C THR A 99 2.23 2.31 3.36
N SER A 100 1.27 1.41 3.10
CA SER A 100 1.08 0.83 1.77
C SER A 100 0.70 1.88 0.73
N ARG A 101 -0.05 2.92 1.12
CA ARG A 101 -0.33 4.07 0.23
C ARG A 101 0.92 4.91 -0.05
N LEU A 102 1.83 5.07 0.92
CA LEU A 102 3.10 5.76 0.68
C LEU A 102 3.96 4.99 -0.32
N MET A 103 4.08 3.68 -0.16
CA MET A 103 4.82 2.84 -1.12
C MET A 103 4.18 2.86 -2.52
N MET A 104 2.85 2.77 -2.62
CA MET A 104 2.12 2.93 -3.87
C MET A 104 2.44 4.28 -4.53
N ASN A 105 2.38 5.38 -3.77
CA ASN A 105 2.70 6.70 -4.29
C ASN A 105 4.19 6.83 -4.66
N GLY A 106 5.09 6.17 -3.94
CA GLY A 106 6.50 6.11 -4.30
C GLY A 106 6.72 5.44 -5.66
N ILE A 107 6.04 4.30 -5.92
CA ILE A 107 6.08 3.63 -7.24
C ILE A 107 5.57 4.55 -8.36
N LEU A 108 4.47 5.28 -8.11
CA LEU A 108 3.92 6.24 -9.09
C LEU A 108 4.90 7.37 -9.39
N LEU A 109 5.51 7.94 -8.35
CA LEU A 109 6.41 9.08 -8.46
C LEU A 109 7.77 8.72 -9.03
N SER A 110 8.33 7.56 -8.69
CA SER A 110 9.68 7.16 -9.10
C SER A 110 9.79 6.82 -10.59
N GLU A 111 8.68 6.50 -11.26
CA GLU A 111 8.68 6.01 -12.64
C GLU A 111 7.95 6.95 -13.61
N GLY A 112 8.50 8.15 -13.80
CA GLY A 112 8.09 9.04 -14.89
C GLY A 112 6.96 10.02 -14.55
N GLY A 113 6.75 10.34 -13.27
CA GLY A 113 5.91 11.48 -12.86
C GLY A 113 4.41 11.22 -12.86
N TYR A 114 3.97 9.98 -12.61
CA TYR A 114 2.55 9.74 -12.38
C TYR A 114 2.09 10.49 -11.12
N PRO A 115 0.95 11.22 -11.16
CA PRO A 115 0.44 11.89 -9.98
C PRO A 115 0.08 10.91 -8.88
N ILE A 116 0.19 11.36 -7.63
CA ILE A 116 -0.16 10.53 -6.48
C ILE A 116 -1.65 10.15 -6.50
N LEU A 117 -1.96 8.99 -5.94
CA LEU A 117 -3.34 8.63 -5.64
C LEU A 117 -3.70 9.09 -4.22
N ASN A 118 -4.57 10.10 -4.12
CA ASN A 118 -5.14 10.55 -2.87
C ASN A 118 -6.62 10.15 -2.76
N ILE A 119 -6.98 9.40 -1.71
CA ILE A 119 -8.38 9.05 -1.43
C ILE A 119 -9.02 10.25 -0.74
N LYS A 120 -9.95 10.93 -1.41
CA LYS A 120 -10.63 12.11 -0.87
C LYS A 120 -11.50 11.74 0.33
N VAL A 121 -11.63 12.66 1.28
CA VAL A 121 -12.44 12.46 2.49
C VAL A 121 -13.87 12.05 2.17
N LYS A 122 -14.49 12.68 1.15
CA LYS A 122 -15.85 12.37 0.70
C LYS A 122 -16.03 10.94 0.16
N ASP A 123 -14.95 10.31 -0.31
CA ASP A 123 -14.98 8.97 -0.92
C ASP A 123 -14.53 7.87 0.06
N LYS A 124 -14.20 8.23 1.31
CA LYS A 124 -13.64 7.32 2.32
C LYS A 124 -14.57 6.15 2.64
N LEU A 125 -15.89 6.38 2.66
CA LEU A 125 -16.88 5.33 2.92
C LEU A 125 -16.86 4.26 1.81
N ALA A 126 -17.01 4.69 0.55
CA ALA A 126 -16.99 3.80 -0.61
C ALA A 126 -15.67 3.02 -0.72
N PHE A 127 -14.55 3.70 -0.47
CA PHE A 127 -13.23 3.06 -0.41
C PHE A 127 -13.17 2.00 0.68
N ASN A 128 -13.64 2.29 1.90
CA ASN A 128 -13.62 1.32 2.99
C ASN A 128 -14.51 0.10 2.71
N GLN A 129 -15.69 0.31 2.10
CA GLN A 129 -16.57 -0.79 1.67
C GLN A 129 -15.87 -1.68 0.63
N GLN A 130 -15.20 -1.10 -0.36
CA GLN A 130 -14.44 -1.88 -1.33
C GLN A 130 -13.30 -2.66 -0.68
N MET A 131 -12.62 -2.07 0.31
CA MET A 131 -11.56 -2.78 1.04
C MET A 131 -12.10 -3.95 1.87
N ILE A 132 -13.28 -3.82 2.49
CA ILE A 132 -13.93 -4.93 3.20
C ILE A 132 -14.24 -6.07 2.23
N ALA A 133 -14.89 -5.78 1.10
CA ALA A 133 -15.18 -6.79 0.08
C ALA A 133 -13.92 -7.52 -0.41
N PHE A 134 -12.83 -6.78 -0.62
CA PHE A 134 -11.53 -7.36 -0.97
C PHE A 134 -10.95 -8.31 0.09
N TYR A 135 -11.14 -8.00 1.37
CA TYR A 135 -10.69 -8.87 2.46
C TYR A 135 -11.55 -10.12 2.57
N ASP A 136 -12.87 -9.99 2.39
CA ASP A 136 -13.86 -11.08 2.46
C ASP A 136 -13.80 -12.04 1.25
N GLY A 137 -12.75 -11.96 0.43
CA GLY A 137 -12.46 -12.92 -0.63
C GLY A 137 -12.96 -12.50 -2.00
N GLU A 138 -13.39 -11.25 -2.18
CA GLU A 138 -13.66 -10.74 -3.53
C GLU A 138 -12.38 -10.78 -4.39
N ALA A 139 -12.56 -11.17 -5.65
CA ALA A 139 -11.50 -11.26 -6.64
C ALA A 139 -10.70 -9.93 -6.70
N ILE A 140 -9.37 -10.04 -6.55
CA ILE A 140 -8.47 -8.86 -6.49
C ILE A 140 -8.63 -7.96 -7.71
N GLU A 141 -8.95 -8.54 -8.86
CA GLU A 141 -9.21 -7.87 -10.13
C GLU A 141 -10.29 -6.79 -10.00
N LYS A 142 -11.35 -7.04 -9.22
CA LYS A 142 -12.42 -6.05 -9.01
C LYS A 142 -11.91 -4.85 -8.23
N SER A 143 -11.11 -5.06 -7.19
CA SER A 143 -10.49 -3.97 -6.43
C SER A 143 -9.47 -3.20 -7.25
N ILE A 144 -8.70 -3.89 -8.10
CA ILE A 144 -7.81 -3.23 -9.07
C ILE A 144 -8.62 -2.36 -10.02
N VAL A 145 -9.68 -2.88 -10.63
CA VAL A 145 -10.54 -2.13 -11.56
C VAL A 145 -11.15 -0.91 -10.89
N PHE A 146 -11.67 -1.06 -9.66
CA PHE A 146 -12.20 0.06 -8.87
C PHE A 146 -11.15 1.15 -8.66
N LEU A 147 -9.97 0.78 -8.16
CA LEU A 147 -8.90 1.74 -7.85
C LEU A 147 -8.31 2.40 -9.10
N VAL A 148 -8.21 1.68 -10.22
CA VAL A 148 -7.76 2.24 -11.50
C VAL A 148 -8.77 3.26 -12.04
N LYS A 149 -10.07 2.96 -11.97
CA LYS A 149 -11.13 3.91 -12.38
C LYS A 149 -11.06 5.16 -11.51
N TYR A 150 -11.01 4.98 -10.19
CA TYR A 150 -10.90 6.09 -9.25
C TYR A 150 -9.65 6.94 -9.52
N TYR A 151 -8.49 6.31 -9.72
CA TYR A 151 -7.23 7.00 -10.06
C TYR A 151 -7.36 7.86 -11.32
N ARG A 152 -7.94 7.31 -12.39
CA ARG A 152 -8.15 8.04 -13.65
C ARG A 152 -9.09 9.22 -13.47
N GLU A 153 -10.16 9.06 -12.71
CA GLU A 153 -11.10 10.15 -12.43
C GLU A 153 -10.47 11.27 -11.64
N GLN A 154 -9.70 10.94 -10.58
CA GLN A 154 -9.05 11.97 -9.76
C GLN A 154 -7.97 12.72 -10.51
N ASN A 155 -7.28 12.06 -11.45
CA ASN A 155 -6.17 12.63 -12.18
C ASN A 155 -6.53 13.07 -13.62
N ARG A 156 -7.81 13.03 -14.01
CA ARG A 156 -8.27 13.37 -15.37
C ARG A 156 -7.80 14.74 -15.87
N HIS A 157 -7.60 15.69 -14.95
CA HIS A 157 -7.15 17.05 -15.26
C HIS A 157 -5.63 17.16 -15.48
N LEU A 158 -4.86 16.11 -15.17
CA LEU A 158 -3.41 16.02 -15.36
C LEU A 158 -3.02 15.16 -16.56
N VAL A 159 -3.96 14.34 -17.04
CA VAL A 159 -3.85 13.58 -18.30
C VAL A 159 -4.76 14.25 -19.31
N GLY A 160 -4.28 15.37 -19.87
CA GLY A 160 -4.84 16.04 -21.03
C GLY A 160 -4.22 15.51 -22.32
#